data_AF-A0A3A8KK91-F1
#
_entry.id   AF-A0A3A8KK91-F1
#
_cell.length_a   1.000
_cell.length_b   1.000
_cell.length_c   1.000
_cell.angle_alpha   90.00
_cell.angle_beta   90.00
_cell.angle_gamma   90.00
#
_symmetry.space_group_name_H-M   'P 1'
#
loop_
_entity.id
_entity.type
_entity.pdbx_description
1 polymer ?
#
loop_
_entity_poly.entity_id
_entity_poly.type
_entity_poly.pdbx_seq_one_letter_code
_entity_poly.pdbx_strand_id
1 'polypeptide(L)'
;MRGRALAGLLLAAAWALPAAASAATPSPKVASVTASETGAPGYTPETPQSQEARARAHVAREFERVGRRAPTSDKALETAARRLAREALSEYTTGAPDLLTLTGAVSDSGAADPSPRALVIRAWVHAHAVETFLARTDFNDERASHFGVGVAFQGERAALVLLLADRKAELLPFPRTLPATGTERMVCGRLVSPLRGPQVFITRPDGEVDGVPLTRAPSGTSGFCARLPFTRPGGYTVEVVATGNAGPEVASLFLVQVGARSERGEREATREPTTLEEARAAVYERINALRRAHDLPELTPDPTLEEVSLGYSTRMATEGFFGHIAPDGSTLTRRLPEGTRYIRAGENLGQAAGPLAAHFGIEHSPGHRKNLMDPAFRFMGVGVAFQKVDGRDQALLTEVFTAASPGAALPVDPLSDVYEALSRQRATLKLPPLVRSEALERLARDHARRALAQDEPSAEDGEPSPLHERVFSVLPNASRATVDFFVVGDPGAIPESRSLATATNTRVGVGLVRGNSKRFGQGQYWVAVIYAAVR
;
A
#
# COMPACT_ATOMS: atom_id res chain seq x y z
N MET A 1 45.61 44.71 -47.44
CA MET A 1 45.47 44.56 -48.92
C MET A 1 43.96 44.64 -49.21
N ARG A 2 43.43 45.54 -50.06
CA ARG A 2 43.53 45.75 -51.53
C ARG A 2 42.60 44.80 -52.35
N GLY A 3 41.71 45.40 -53.16
CA GLY A 3 40.63 44.77 -53.96
C GLY A 3 39.27 45.42 -53.58
N ARG A 4 38.53 46.26 -54.35
CA ARG A 4 38.39 46.54 -55.81
C ARG A 4 37.82 45.36 -56.62
N ALA A 5 36.86 45.51 -57.55
CA ALA A 5 35.97 46.61 -58.01
C ALA A 5 34.70 45.95 -58.67
N LEU A 6 33.68 46.56 -59.31
CA LEU A 6 33.30 47.89 -59.86
C LEU A 6 31.88 48.28 -59.33
N ALA A 7 31.18 49.42 -59.56
CA ALA A 7 31.18 50.57 -60.49
C ALA A 7 30.38 50.43 -61.83
N GLY A 8 29.25 51.15 -61.97
CA GLY A 8 28.42 51.24 -63.19
C GLY A 8 27.14 52.09 -63.03
N LEU A 9 27.04 53.22 -63.75
CA LEU A 9 25.89 54.16 -63.78
C LEU A 9 25.11 54.02 -65.10
N LEU A 10 23.82 54.41 -65.13
CA LEU A 10 23.14 54.95 -66.33
C LEU A 10 21.91 55.83 -65.92
N LEU A 11 21.54 56.77 -66.81
CA LEU A 11 20.59 57.91 -66.75
C LEU A 11 19.22 57.66 -66.04
N ALA A 12 18.52 58.62 -65.42
CA ALA A 12 18.04 59.97 -65.82
C ALA A 12 16.92 59.95 -66.91
N ALA A 13 15.88 60.80 -66.91
CA ALA A 13 15.59 62.02 -66.13
C ALA A 13 14.08 62.23 -65.87
N ALA A 14 13.73 63.26 -65.09
CA ALA A 14 12.38 63.58 -64.61
C ALA A 14 11.49 64.42 -65.56
N TRP A 15 10.17 64.37 -65.35
CA TRP A 15 9.17 65.38 -65.71
C TRP A 15 8.22 65.60 -64.51
N ALA A 16 7.53 66.74 -64.40
CA ALA A 16 6.94 67.18 -63.13
C ALA A 16 5.58 67.90 -63.23
N LEU A 17 4.77 67.73 -62.16
CA LEU A 17 3.61 68.56 -61.73
C LEU A 17 2.38 68.56 -62.68
N PRO A 18 1.20 69.06 -62.23
CA PRO A 18 0.85 69.66 -60.93
C PRO A 18 -0.22 68.88 -60.12
N ALA A 19 -0.54 69.39 -58.91
CA ALA A 19 -1.69 68.96 -58.11
C ALA A 19 -2.80 70.04 -58.14
N ALA A 20 -4.08 69.63 -58.14
CA ALA A 20 -5.21 70.56 -58.06
C ALA A 20 -6.47 69.93 -57.43
N ALA A 21 -7.03 70.66 -56.46
CA ALA A 21 -8.43 70.77 -56.02
C ALA A 21 -9.32 69.52 -55.75
N SER A 22 -10.12 69.63 -54.68
CA SER A 22 -11.22 68.72 -54.35
C SER A 22 -12.52 69.09 -55.09
N ALA A 23 -13.32 68.10 -55.45
CA ALA A 23 -14.74 68.24 -55.76
C ALA A 23 -15.50 67.02 -55.21
N ALA A 24 -16.60 67.26 -54.48
CA ALA A 24 -17.39 66.20 -53.86
C ALA A 24 -18.54 65.73 -54.76
N THR A 25 -18.84 64.43 -54.73
CA THR A 25 -20.06 63.82 -55.31
C THR A 25 -20.72 62.88 -54.29
N PRO A 26 -22.06 62.72 -54.33
CA PRO A 26 -22.83 62.26 -53.17
C PRO A 26 -22.89 60.73 -53.00
N SER A 27 -22.97 60.29 -51.74
CA SER A 27 -23.11 58.89 -51.35
C SER A 27 -24.45 58.28 -51.79
N PRO A 28 -24.48 57.04 -52.31
CA PRO A 28 -25.72 56.32 -52.56
C PRO A 28 -26.38 55.92 -51.22
N LYS A 29 -27.68 56.22 -51.08
CA LYS A 29 -28.49 55.73 -49.94
C LYS A 29 -28.80 54.24 -50.13
N VAL A 30 -28.05 53.37 -49.45
CA VAL A 30 -28.50 52.00 -49.16
C VAL A 30 -29.25 52.01 -47.83
N ALA A 31 -30.39 51.31 -47.76
CA ALA A 31 -31.27 51.38 -46.61
C ALA A 31 -30.62 50.79 -45.34
N SER A 32 -30.73 51.51 -44.23
CA SER A 32 -30.36 51.02 -42.90
C SER A 32 -31.36 49.96 -42.45
N VAL A 33 -31.13 48.70 -42.83
CA VAL A 33 -31.80 47.56 -42.19
C VAL A 33 -31.30 47.51 -40.75
N THR A 34 -32.14 47.94 -39.80
CA THR A 34 -31.92 47.73 -38.38
C THR A 34 -32.08 46.24 -38.09
N ALA A 35 -30.99 45.48 -38.29
CA ALA A 35 -30.87 44.14 -37.76
C ALA A 35 -31.02 44.22 -36.24
N SER A 36 -32.11 43.67 -35.73
CA SER A 36 -32.37 43.62 -34.28
C SER A 36 -31.21 42.89 -33.59
N GLU A 37 -30.74 43.43 -32.47
CA GLU A 37 -29.83 42.70 -31.57
C GLU A 37 -30.59 41.60 -30.80
N THR A 38 -31.15 40.64 -31.55
CA THR A 38 -31.44 39.31 -31.00
C THR A 38 -30.11 38.65 -30.71
N GLY A 39 -29.57 38.95 -29.52
CA GLY A 39 -28.23 38.56 -29.13
C GLY A 39 -27.99 37.07 -29.37
N ALA A 40 -27.01 36.77 -30.24
CA ALA A 40 -26.50 35.42 -30.36
C ALA A 40 -26.10 34.92 -28.95
N PRO A 41 -26.40 33.66 -28.58
CA PRO A 41 -26.06 33.15 -27.26
C PRO A 41 -24.57 33.35 -27.03
N GLY A 42 -24.25 34.24 -26.08
CA GLY A 42 -22.95 34.93 -26.06
C GLY A 42 -21.81 33.92 -26.07
N TYR A 43 -20.98 33.96 -27.12
CA TYR A 43 -19.84 33.05 -27.26
C TYR A 43 -18.88 33.27 -26.10
N THR A 44 -19.05 32.48 -25.04
CA THR A 44 -18.22 32.49 -23.85
C THR A 44 -16.88 31.89 -24.25
N PRO A 45 -15.76 32.63 -24.19
CA PRO A 45 -14.48 32.10 -24.63
C PRO A 45 -14.16 30.77 -23.93
N GLU A 46 -13.76 29.79 -24.73
CA GLU A 46 -13.22 28.53 -24.20
C GLU A 46 -11.99 28.88 -23.35
N THR A 47 -12.08 28.60 -22.05
CA THR A 47 -11.03 28.85 -21.07
C THR A 47 -10.87 27.59 -20.23
N PRO A 48 -9.68 27.35 -19.64
CA PRO A 48 -9.51 26.22 -18.73
C PRO A 48 -10.56 26.21 -17.61
N GLN A 49 -10.92 27.39 -17.09
CA GLN A 49 -11.92 27.55 -16.04
C GLN A 49 -13.35 27.22 -16.49
N SER A 50 -13.76 27.58 -17.72
CA SER A 50 -15.09 27.23 -18.24
C SER A 50 -15.20 25.74 -18.59
N GLN A 51 -14.11 25.12 -19.08
CA GLN A 51 -14.04 23.66 -19.26
C GLN A 51 -14.06 22.91 -17.92
N GLU A 52 -13.28 23.32 -16.92
CA GLU A 52 -13.31 22.74 -15.58
C GLU A 52 -14.71 22.83 -14.94
N ALA A 53 -15.45 23.92 -15.17
CA ALA A 53 -16.82 24.06 -14.67
C ALA A 53 -17.78 23.04 -15.32
N ARG A 54 -17.75 22.89 -16.64
CA ARG A 54 -18.50 21.86 -17.39
C ARG A 54 -18.16 20.45 -16.89
N ALA A 55 -16.87 20.18 -16.70
CA ALA A 55 -16.36 18.88 -16.26
C ALA A 55 -16.72 18.55 -14.80
N ARG A 56 -16.59 19.49 -13.85
CA ARG A 56 -17.04 19.31 -12.45
C ARG A 56 -18.53 18.96 -12.37
N ALA A 57 -19.36 19.66 -13.14
CA ALA A 57 -20.79 19.38 -13.21
C ALA A 57 -21.10 18.00 -13.82
N HIS A 58 -20.24 17.49 -14.72
CA HIS A 58 -20.37 16.16 -15.30
C HIS A 58 -20.01 15.04 -14.31
N VAL A 59 -18.93 15.19 -13.55
CA VAL A 59 -18.55 14.22 -12.51
C VAL A 59 -19.69 14.00 -11.51
N ALA A 60 -20.33 15.08 -11.04
CA ALA A 60 -21.47 14.97 -10.13
C ALA A 60 -22.63 14.19 -10.77
N ARG A 61 -23.08 14.60 -11.96
CA ARG A 61 -24.18 13.94 -12.69
C ARG A 61 -23.90 12.46 -12.96
N GLU A 62 -22.70 12.08 -13.35
CA GLU A 62 -22.40 10.69 -13.70
C GLU A 62 -22.41 9.77 -12.48
N PHE A 63 -21.96 10.22 -11.31
CA PHE A 63 -22.12 9.45 -10.07
C PHE A 63 -23.61 9.36 -9.67
N GLU A 64 -24.35 10.46 -9.74
CA GLU A 64 -25.78 10.50 -9.41
C GLU A 64 -26.62 9.61 -10.35
N ARG A 65 -26.29 9.58 -11.66
CA ARG A 65 -26.97 8.76 -12.69
C ARG A 65 -26.92 7.26 -12.39
N VAL A 66 -25.85 6.78 -11.75
CA VAL A 66 -25.70 5.37 -11.32
C VAL A 66 -26.11 5.15 -9.86
N GLY A 67 -26.88 6.07 -9.26
CA GLY A 67 -27.39 5.98 -7.90
C GLY A 67 -26.33 6.13 -6.80
N ARG A 68 -25.12 6.61 -7.15
CA ARG A 68 -24.03 6.81 -6.21
C ARG A 68 -24.02 8.25 -5.70
N ARG A 69 -23.53 8.44 -4.48
CA ARG A 69 -23.27 9.78 -3.94
C ARG A 69 -22.15 10.43 -4.74
N ALA A 70 -22.39 11.63 -5.27
CA ALA A 70 -21.37 12.42 -5.94
C ALA A 70 -20.17 12.72 -5.02
N PRO A 71 -18.92 12.63 -5.51
CA PRO A 71 -17.73 13.02 -4.75
C PRO A 71 -17.66 14.55 -4.56
N THR A 72 -17.03 14.99 -3.48
CA THR A 72 -16.84 16.43 -3.18
C THR A 72 -15.68 17.01 -3.98
N SER A 73 -15.85 18.17 -4.60
CA SER A 73 -14.73 18.83 -5.31
C SER A 73 -13.72 19.44 -4.32
N ASP A 74 -12.44 19.12 -4.49
CA ASP A 74 -11.36 19.47 -3.57
C ASP A 74 -10.30 20.36 -4.23
N LYS A 75 -10.01 21.52 -3.61
CA LYS A 75 -9.11 22.55 -4.16
C LYS A 75 -7.65 22.10 -4.31
N ALA A 76 -7.18 21.19 -3.46
CA ALA A 76 -5.82 20.65 -3.57
C ALA A 76 -5.76 19.61 -4.70
N LEU A 77 -6.79 18.77 -4.85
CA LEU A 77 -6.90 17.86 -5.99
C LEU A 77 -7.06 18.61 -7.33
N GLU A 78 -7.84 19.69 -7.39
CA GLU A 78 -7.88 20.55 -8.59
C GLU A 78 -6.51 21.16 -8.90
N THR A 79 -5.78 21.61 -7.88
CA THR A 79 -4.44 22.23 -8.07
C THR A 79 -3.42 21.20 -8.57
N ALA A 80 -3.49 19.97 -8.07
CA ALA A 80 -2.72 18.84 -8.59
C ALA A 80 -3.11 18.50 -10.04
N ALA A 81 -4.41 18.41 -10.35
CA ALA A 81 -4.91 18.13 -11.69
C ALA A 81 -4.49 19.22 -12.70
N ARG A 82 -4.53 20.51 -12.34
CA ARG A 82 -4.05 21.62 -13.19
C ARG A 82 -2.55 21.57 -13.44
N ARG A 83 -1.76 21.05 -12.49
CA ARG A 83 -0.32 20.80 -12.67
C ARG A 83 -0.11 19.66 -13.66
N LEU A 84 -0.73 18.51 -13.42
CA LEU A 84 -0.65 17.32 -14.28
C LEU A 84 -1.13 17.61 -15.71
N ALA A 85 -2.14 18.47 -15.89
CA ALA A 85 -2.60 18.91 -17.20
C ALA A 85 -1.54 19.72 -17.98
N ARG A 86 -0.72 20.52 -17.30
CA ARG A 86 0.41 21.22 -17.94
C ARG A 86 1.55 20.26 -18.28
N GLU A 87 1.94 19.41 -17.33
CA GLU A 87 2.98 18.38 -17.53
C GLU A 87 2.62 17.45 -18.71
N ALA A 88 1.34 17.07 -18.84
CA ALA A 88 0.80 16.26 -19.93
C ALA A 88 0.81 16.93 -21.33
N LEU A 89 1.08 18.24 -21.43
CA LEU A 89 1.25 18.95 -22.72
C LEU A 89 2.72 19.15 -23.09
N SER A 90 3.60 19.34 -22.09
CA SER A 90 5.04 19.52 -22.26
C SER A 90 5.82 18.23 -22.49
N GLU A 91 5.40 17.12 -21.88
CA GLU A 91 6.09 15.84 -21.98
C GLU A 91 5.51 14.94 -23.09
N TYR A 92 6.37 14.18 -23.77
CA TYR A 92 5.98 13.14 -24.74
C TYR A 92 5.44 11.85 -24.07
N THR A 93 4.84 11.95 -22.88
CA THR A 93 4.33 10.81 -22.10
C THR A 93 3.02 10.26 -22.68
N THR A 94 3.09 9.11 -23.35
CA THR A 94 1.91 8.39 -23.87
C THR A 94 1.19 7.62 -22.75
N GLY A 95 0.50 8.34 -21.86
CA GLY A 95 -0.25 7.68 -20.77
C GLY A 95 -0.82 8.62 -19.71
N ALA A 96 -1.28 8.03 -18.61
CA ALA A 96 -1.46 8.69 -17.32
C ALA A 96 -0.09 9.02 -16.70
N PRO A 97 0.00 9.96 -15.73
CA PRO A 97 1.26 10.20 -15.00
C PRO A 97 1.72 8.96 -14.24
N ASP A 98 3.04 8.79 -14.11
CA ASP A 98 3.62 7.78 -13.21
C ASP A 98 3.25 8.09 -11.74
N LEU A 99 3.32 7.06 -10.90
CA LEU A 99 2.85 7.14 -9.52
C LEU A 99 3.65 8.15 -8.64
N LEU A 100 4.92 8.41 -8.96
CA LEU A 100 5.73 9.40 -8.23
C LEU A 100 5.48 10.83 -8.72
N THR A 101 5.12 11.03 -9.99
CA THR A 101 4.60 12.31 -10.51
C THR A 101 3.21 12.60 -9.94
N LEU A 102 2.32 11.62 -9.93
CA LEU A 102 0.99 11.72 -9.34
C LEU A 102 1.06 12.05 -7.85
N THR A 103 1.77 11.24 -7.05
CA THR A 103 1.98 11.47 -5.62
C THR A 103 2.70 12.80 -5.37
N GLY A 104 3.66 13.18 -6.23
CA GLY A 104 4.32 14.48 -6.16
C GLY A 104 3.37 15.66 -6.40
N ALA A 105 2.49 15.59 -7.40
CA ALA A 105 1.53 16.64 -7.70
C ALA A 105 0.44 16.80 -6.63
N VAL A 106 -0.07 15.68 -6.11
CA VAL A 106 -1.05 15.62 -5.00
C VAL A 106 -0.41 16.11 -3.70
N SER A 107 0.82 15.69 -3.41
CA SER A 107 1.57 16.15 -2.23
C SER A 107 1.86 17.64 -2.29
N ASP A 108 2.45 18.13 -3.39
CA ASP A 108 2.86 19.55 -3.54
C ASP A 108 1.66 20.52 -3.51
N SER A 109 0.43 20.06 -3.79
CA SER A 109 -0.79 20.89 -3.65
C SER A 109 -1.38 20.91 -2.22
N GLY A 110 -0.80 20.13 -1.30
CA GLY A 110 -1.25 20.02 0.10
C GLY A 110 -2.22 18.87 0.37
N ALA A 111 -2.70 18.14 -0.66
CA ALA A 111 -3.46 16.91 -0.47
C ALA A 111 -2.55 15.77 0.02
N ALA A 112 -3.16 14.70 0.55
CA ALA A 112 -2.48 13.51 1.04
C ALA A 112 -3.21 12.20 0.67
N ASP A 113 -4.17 12.30 -0.26
CA ASP A 113 -4.96 11.16 -0.74
C ASP A 113 -4.03 10.17 -1.47
N PRO A 114 -3.95 8.90 -1.04
CA PRO A 114 -3.02 7.95 -1.64
C PRO A 114 -3.54 7.52 -3.03
N SER A 115 -2.67 7.60 -4.03
CA SER A 115 -2.88 7.03 -5.38
C SER A 115 -4.25 7.31 -6.04
N PRO A 116 -4.71 8.58 -6.13
CA PRO A 116 -6.02 8.90 -6.70
C PRO A 116 -6.09 8.53 -8.19
N ARG A 117 -7.19 7.89 -8.61
CA ARG A 117 -7.38 7.42 -9.99
C ARG A 117 -7.36 8.61 -10.95
N ALA A 118 -6.47 8.58 -11.94
CA ALA A 118 -6.18 9.70 -12.83
C ALA A 118 -6.64 9.41 -14.27
N LEU A 119 -7.69 10.12 -14.73
CA LEU A 119 -8.09 10.14 -16.13
C LEU A 119 -7.45 11.37 -16.81
N VAL A 120 -6.65 11.12 -17.85
CA VAL A 120 -5.99 12.16 -18.64
C VAL A 120 -6.51 12.12 -20.08
N ILE A 121 -7.02 13.25 -20.55
CA ILE A 121 -7.42 13.48 -21.94
C ILE A 121 -6.50 14.56 -22.52
N ARG A 122 -5.97 14.32 -23.73
CA ARG A 122 -5.16 15.26 -24.51
C ARG A 122 -5.84 15.50 -25.85
N ALA A 123 -5.90 16.74 -26.30
CA ALA A 123 -6.54 17.12 -27.57
C ALA A 123 -5.70 18.16 -28.33
N TRP A 124 -5.90 18.21 -29.65
CA TRP A 124 -5.26 19.18 -30.55
C TRP A 124 -6.04 20.50 -30.70
N VAL A 125 -7.27 20.54 -30.18
CA VAL A 125 -8.18 21.70 -30.14
C VAL A 125 -8.76 21.76 -28.73
N HIS A 126 -8.99 22.96 -28.20
CA HIS A 126 -9.49 23.15 -26.83
C HIS A 126 -10.81 22.40 -26.58
N ALA A 127 -11.85 22.65 -27.40
CA ALA A 127 -13.19 22.09 -27.21
C ALA A 127 -13.20 20.56 -27.12
N HIS A 128 -12.42 19.89 -27.97
CA HIS A 128 -12.34 18.43 -28.01
C HIS A 128 -11.88 17.81 -26.68
N ALA A 129 -11.09 18.51 -25.84
CA ALA A 129 -10.68 17.98 -24.54
C ALA A 129 -11.86 17.84 -23.57
N VAL A 130 -12.73 18.86 -23.48
CA VAL A 130 -13.93 18.81 -22.63
C VAL A 130 -15.04 17.99 -23.27
N GLU A 131 -15.19 18.00 -24.59
CA GLU A 131 -16.19 17.19 -25.29
C GLU A 131 -15.91 15.69 -25.16
N THR A 132 -14.66 15.27 -25.33
CA THR A 132 -14.23 13.88 -25.09
C THR A 132 -14.47 13.47 -23.63
N PHE A 133 -14.30 14.40 -22.67
CA PHE A 133 -14.60 14.14 -21.26
C PHE A 133 -16.10 14.01 -20.98
N LEU A 134 -16.93 14.88 -21.57
CA LEU A 134 -18.38 14.86 -21.43
C LEU A 134 -19.05 13.63 -22.06
N ALA A 135 -18.35 12.92 -22.96
CA ALA A 135 -18.77 11.65 -23.54
C ALA A 135 -18.36 10.41 -22.71
N ARG A 136 -17.61 10.57 -21.61
CA ARG A 136 -17.17 9.46 -20.73
C ARG A 136 -18.16 9.25 -19.58
N THR A 137 -18.40 7.99 -19.25
CA THR A 137 -19.43 7.54 -18.29
C THR A 137 -18.99 6.35 -17.43
N ASP A 138 -17.70 6.04 -17.43
CA ASP A 138 -17.03 4.84 -16.90
C ASP A 138 -16.24 5.13 -15.60
N PHE A 139 -15.76 6.36 -15.43
CA PHE A 139 -14.99 6.77 -14.25
C PHE A 139 -15.74 6.68 -12.91
N ASN A 140 -17.06 6.39 -12.91
CA ASN A 140 -17.94 6.29 -11.74
C ASN A 140 -18.14 4.86 -11.19
N ASP A 141 -17.57 3.83 -11.82
CA ASP A 141 -17.77 2.42 -11.45
C ASP A 141 -17.12 1.99 -10.12
N GLU A 142 -16.14 2.75 -9.62
CA GLU A 142 -15.59 2.62 -8.25
C GLU A 142 -16.11 3.72 -7.30
N ARG A 143 -15.83 3.57 -6.00
CA ARG A 143 -16.09 4.61 -5.01
C ARG A 143 -15.12 5.78 -5.19
N ALA A 144 -15.65 7.00 -5.15
CA ALA A 144 -14.88 8.20 -4.86
C ALA A 144 -15.62 9.02 -3.80
N SER A 145 -14.90 9.68 -2.91
CA SER A 145 -15.46 10.63 -1.94
C SER A 145 -15.00 12.06 -2.20
N HIS A 146 -13.86 12.25 -2.88
CA HIS A 146 -13.33 13.55 -3.29
C HIS A 146 -12.83 13.50 -4.73
N PHE A 147 -12.81 14.65 -5.41
CA PHE A 147 -12.29 14.74 -6.77
C PHE A 147 -11.69 16.12 -7.09
N GLY A 148 -10.83 16.18 -8.09
CA GLY A 148 -10.31 17.43 -8.65
C GLY A 148 -10.28 17.38 -10.17
N VAL A 149 -10.67 18.48 -10.82
CA VAL A 149 -10.49 18.65 -12.27
C VAL A 149 -9.54 19.80 -12.51
N GLY A 150 -8.65 19.64 -13.47
CA GLY A 150 -7.77 20.69 -13.95
C GLY A 150 -7.65 20.65 -15.46
N VAL A 151 -7.66 21.82 -16.08
CA VAL A 151 -7.45 21.99 -17.52
C VAL A 151 -6.22 22.86 -17.76
N ALA A 152 -5.49 22.58 -18.83
CA ALA A 152 -4.39 23.40 -19.33
C ALA A 152 -4.45 23.50 -20.85
N PHE A 153 -4.07 24.66 -21.40
CA PHE A 153 -3.94 24.90 -22.84
C PHE A 153 -2.48 25.27 -23.16
N GLN A 154 -1.98 24.86 -24.33
CA GLN A 154 -0.66 25.23 -24.85
C GLN A 154 -0.74 25.38 -26.38
N GLY A 155 -0.82 26.62 -26.87
CA GLY A 155 -1.27 26.87 -28.24
C GLY A 155 -2.71 26.35 -28.41
N GLU A 156 -2.97 25.68 -29.53
CA GLU A 156 -4.27 25.04 -29.82
C GLU A 156 -4.49 23.74 -29.01
N ARG A 157 -3.42 23.14 -28.48
CA ARG A 157 -3.50 21.89 -27.72
C ARG A 157 -4.09 22.12 -26.33
N ALA A 158 -4.88 21.16 -25.86
CA ALA A 158 -5.46 21.16 -24.52
C ALA A 158 -5.26 19.81 -23.82
N ALA A 159 -5.18 19.84 -22.50
CA ALA A 159 -5.26 18.65 -21.67
C ALA A 159 -6.24 18.88 -20.51
N LEU A 160 -7.02 17.84 -20.22
CA LEU A 160 -7.96 17.78 -19.10
C LEU A 160 -7.59 16.58 -18.24
N VAL A 161 -7.42 16.82 -16.94
CA VAL A 161 -7.14 15.80 -15.93
C VAL A 161 -8.26 15.78 -14.91
N LEU A 162 -8.81 14.58 -14.68
CA LEU A 162 -9.67 14.27 -13.54
C LEU A 162 -8.87 13.38 -12.57
N LEU A 163 -8.83 13.77 -11.30
CA LEU A 163 -8.37 12.95 -10.18
C LEU A 163 -9.58 12.54 -9.33
N LEU A 164 -9.75 11.24 -9.08
CA LEU A 164 -10.77 10.67 -8.19
C LEU A 164 -10.11 10.01 -6.98
N ALA A 165 -10.46 10.45 -5.78
CA ALA A 165 -9.92 9.95 -4.52
C ALA A 165 -11.04 9.35 -3.67
N ASP A 166 -10.79 8.18 -3.06
CA ASP A 166 -11.51 7.78 -1.87
C ASP A 166 -10.68 8.14 -0.62
N ARG A 167 -10.99 9.29 -0.04
CA ARG A 167 -10.25 9.87 1.09
C ARG A 167 -10.44 9.02 2.34
N LYS A 168 -9.36 8.38 2.78
CA LYS A 168 -9.32 7.44 3.91
C LYS A 168 -8.94 8.10 5.24
N ALA A 169 -8.30 9.27 5.23
CA ALA A 169 -8.11 10.09 6.42
C ALA A 169 -8.22 11.59 6.10
N GLU A 170 -8.63 12.36 7.09
CA GLU A 170 -8.63 13.82 7.10
C GLU A 170 -7.43 14.29 7.92
N LEU A 171 -6.42 14.90 7.27
CA LEU A 171 -5.26 15.47 7.95
C LEU A 171 -5.46 16.96 8.22
N LEU A 172 -4.85 17.46 9.30
CA LEU A 172 -4.62 18.90 9.44
C LEU A 172 -3.55 19.36 8.43
N PRO A 173 -3.59 20.63 7.96
CA PRO A 173 -2.61 21.14 6.99
C PRO A 173 -1.17 20.96 7.47
N PHE A 174 -0.34 20.32 6.63
CA PHE A 174 1.05 19.97 6.95
C PHE A 174 2.02 20.55 5.91
N PRO A 175 3.12 21.22 6.31
CA PRO A 175 4.05 21.86 5.38
C PRO A 175 4.83 20.82 4.55
N ARG A 176 4.83 21.02 3.21
CA ARG A 176 5.52 20.14 2.25
C ARG A 176 7.00 20.47 2.03
N THR A 177 7.44 21.61 2.56
CA THR A 177 8.84 22.05 2.54
C THR A 177 9.23 22.56 3.92
N LEU A 178 10.41 22.16 4.40
CA LEU A 178 10.97 22.46 5.72
C LEU A 178 12.42 22.99 5.61
N PRO A 179 12.87 23.84 6.55
CA PRO A 179 14.27 24.27 6.59
C PRO A 179 15.22 23.09 6.91
N ALA A 180 16.47 23.20 6.50
CA ALA A 180 17.44 22.09 6.50
C ALA A 180 17.89 21.57 7.89
N THR A 181 17.49 22.21 8.98
CA THR A 181 18.07 22.01 10.33
C THR A 181 17.11 21.32 11.29
N GLY A 182 17.27 20.01 11.47
CA GLY A 182 16.81 19.25 12.65
C GLY A 182 15.42 19.60 13.18
N THR A 183 14.39 19.49 12.34
CA THR A 183 13.02 19.88 12.74
C THR A 183 12.17 18.69 13.16
N GLU A 184 11.44 18.80 14.27
CA GLU A 184 10.25 17.99 14.49
C GLU A 184 9.02 18.68 13.93
N ARG A 185 8.06 17.93 13.39
CA ARG A 185 6.70 18.43 13.10
C ARG A 185 5.65 17.44 13.55
N MET A 186 4.49 17.94 13.95
CA MET A 186 3.34 17.11 14.29
C MET A 186 2.51 16.88 13.03
N VAL A 187 2.28 15.62 12.65
CA VAL A 187 1.16 15.27 11.78
C VAL A 187 -0.01 14.88 12.68
N CYS A 188 -1.20 15.41 12.41
CA CYS A 188 -2.42 15.10 13.13
C CYS A 188 -3.57 14.91 12.14
N GLY A 189 -4.52 14.06 12.47
CA GLY A 189 -5.67 13.80 11.62
C GLY A 189 -6.69 12.84 12.25
N ARG A 190 -7.65 12.43 11.43
CA ARG A 190 -8.69 11.46 11.79
C ARG A 190 -8.95 10.51 10.62
N LEU A 191 -9.00 9.21 10.91
CA LEU A 191 -9.42 8.19 9.96
C LEU A 191 -10.91 8.34 9.60
N VAL A 192 -11.23 8.04 8.34
CA VAL A 192 -12.60 7.95 7.84
C VAL A 192 -13.14 6.55 8.11
N SER A 193 -14.37 6.46 8.63
CA SER A 193 -15.03 5.18 8.93
C SER A 193 -15.14 4.30 7.66
N PRO A 194 -14.85 2.99 7.72
CA PRO A 194 -14.71 2.15 8.92
C PRO A 194 -13.29 2.04 9.52
N LEU A 195 -12.30 2.73 8.96
CA LEU A 195 -10.88 2.54 9.30
C LEU A 195 -10.56 2.86 10.77
N ARG A 196 -9.70 2.04 11.38
CA ARG A 196 -9.31 2.09 12.79
C ARG A 196 -7.80 1.79 12.96
N GLY A 197 -7.27 2.06 14.15
CA GLY A 197 -5.89 1.70 14.50
C GLY A 197 -4.81 2.36 13.63
N PRO A 198 -4.75 3.71 13.60
CA PRO A 198 -3.78 4.42 12.78
C PRO A 198 -2.34 4.10 13.20
N GLN A 199 -1.48 3.90 12.22
CA GLN A 199 -0.03 3.77 12.35
C GLN A 199 0.63 4.80 11.44
N VAL A 200 1.70 5.45 11.88
CA VAL A 200 2.39 6.48 11.12
C VAL A 200 3.81 6.03 10.83
N PHE A 201 4.22 6.13 9.57
CA PHE A 201 5.54 5.74 9.09
C PHE A 201 6.21 6.92 8.39
N ILE A 202 7.54 6.96 8.48
CA ILE A 202 8.36 7.94 7.77
C ILE A 202 9.53 7.24 7.08
N THR A 203 9.62 7.36 5.75
CA THR A 203 10.81 7.00 4.98
C THR A 203 11.72 8.21 4.91
N ARG A 204 13.00 8.01 5.23
CA ARG A 204 14.04 9.03 5.28
C ARG A 204 14.75 9.19 3.91
N PRO A 205 15.56 10.26 3.70
CA PRO A 205 16.30 10.47 2.44
C PRO A 205 17.34 9.39 2.13
N ASP A 206 17.77 8.62 3.12
CA ASP A 206 18.65 7.47 2.98
C ASP A 206 17.88 6.16 2.69
N GLY A 207 16.55 6.20 2.60
CA GLY A 207 15.69 5.09 2.21
C GLY A 207 15.21 4.19 3.37
N GLU A 208 15.73 4.36 4.59
CA GLU A 208 15.25 3.65 5.78
C GLU A 208 13.82 4.08 6.18
N VAL A 209 13.08 3.17 6.82
CA VAL A 209 11.68 3.38 7.25
C VAL A 209 11.55 3.28 8.76
N ASP A 210 11.18 4.39 9.40
CA ASP A 210 10.93 4.48 10.83
C ASP A 210 9.42 4.45 11.15
N GLY A 211 9.04 3.63 12.14
CA GLY A 211 7.68 3.59 12.69
C GLY A 211 7.52 4.63 13.80
N VAL A 212 6.65 5.62 13.59
CA VAL A 212 6.51 6.78 14.49
C VAL A 212 5.43 6.53 15.54
N PRO A 213 5.75 6.58 16.85
CA PRO A 213 4.76 6.37 17.90
C PRO A 213 3.73 7.51 17.96
N LEU A 214 2.47 7.15 18.19
CA LEU A 214 1.40 8.12 18.36
C LEU A 214 1.52 8.85 19.71
N THR A 215 1.31 10.16 19.70
CA THR A 215 1.12 10.96 20.90
C THR A 215 -0.35 10.91 21.32
N ARG A 216 -0.65 10.46 22.55
CA ARG A 216 -1.98 10.64 23.18
C ARG A 216 -2.32 12.14 23.21
N ALA A 217 -3.49 12.62 22.79
CA ALA A 217 -4.58 11.98 22.05
C ALA A 217 -5.40 13.07 21.31
N PRO A 218 -6.38 12.70 20.45
CA PRO A 218 -7.75 13.18 20.72
C PRO A 218 -8.74 12.03 21.00
N SER A 219 -9.93 12.36 21.50
CA SER A 219 -10.97 11.42 21.89
C SER A 219 -11.50 10.56 20.73
N GLY A 220 -11.29 9.24 20.80
CA GLY A 220 -11.86 8.25 19.87
C GLY A 220 -10.85 7.17 19.45
N THR A 221 -11.28 6.23 18.62
CA THR A 221 -10.43 5.14 18.05
C THR A 221 -9.91 5.44 16.64
N SER A 222 -10.20 6.64 16.11
CA SER A 222 -9.87 7.08 14.76
C SER A 222 -9.03 8.36 14.69
N GLY A 223 -8.92 9.14 15.77
CA GLY A 223 -8.06 10.32 15.83
C GLY A 223 -6.60 9.97 16.13
N PHE A 224 -5.64 10.71 15.56
CA PHE A 224 -4.22 10.50 15.80
C PHE A 224 -3.40 11.79 15.69
N CYS A 225 -2.28 11.80 16.40
CA CYS A 225 -1.16 12.73 16.22
C CYS A 225 0.16 11.95 16.36
N ALA A 226 1.16 12.30 15.56
CA ALA A 226 2.48 11.65 15.56
C ALA A 226 3.60 12.67 15.30
N ARG A 227 4.74 12.47 15.97
CA ARG A 227 5.86 13.40 16.01
C ARG A 227 6.94 12.99 15.01
N LEU A 228 6.95 13.62 13.85
CA LEU A 228 7.83 13.28 12.72
C LEU A 228 9.21 13.95 12.87
N PRO A 229 10.31 13.18 12.90
CA PRO A 229 11.67 13.71 13.01
C PRO A 229 12.32 13.92 11.62
N PHE A 230 12.62 15.17 11.28
CA PHE A 230 13.34 15.55 10.06
C PHE A 230 14.79 15.91 10.40
N THR A 231 15.63 14.88 10.45
CA THR A 231 17.00 14.89 10.97
C THR A 231 18.09 15.22 9.95
N ARG A 232 17.81 15.10 8.64
CA ARG A 232 18.77 15.27 7.54
C ARG A 232 18.13 16.08 6.40
N PRO A 233 18.89 16.82 5.57
CA PRO A 233 18.37 17.36 4.31
C PRO A 233 17.98 16.24 3.34
N GLY A 234 17.01 16.51 2.46
CA GLY A 234 16.56 15.57 1.43
C GLY A 234 15.03 15.38 1.38
N GLY A 235 14.59 14.45 0.55
CA GLY A 235 13.18 14.07 0.44
C GLY A 235 12.79 13.01 1.47
N TYR A 236 11.67 13.21 2.15
CA TYR A 236 11.05 12.24 3.04
C TYR A 236 9.68 11.84 2.48
N THR A 237 9.26 10.59 2.73
CA THR A 237 7.89 10.13 2.51
C THR A 237 7.22 9.90 3.86
N VAL A 238 6.00 10.39 4.04
CA VAL A 238 5.20 10.20 5.25
C VAL A 238 3.92 9.46 4.87
N GLU A 239 3.61 8.40 5.61
CA GLU A 239 2.44 7.57 5.38
C GLU A 239 1.65 7.34 6.67
N VAL A 240 0.33 7.30 6.53
CA VAL A 240 -0.59 6.83 7.57
C VAL A 240 -1.24 5.56 7.06
N VAL A 241 -1.05 4.45 7.77
CA VAL A 241 -1.71 3.16 7.53
C VAL A 241 -2.79 2.95 8.58
N ALA A 242 -3.88 2.29 8.22
CA ALA A 242 -4.96 1.93 9.14
C ALA A 242 -5.50 0.53 8.84
N THR A 243 -6.18 -0.09 9.80
CA THR A 243 -6.89 -1.35 9.58
C THR A 243 -8.31 -1.08 9.09
N GLY A 244 -8.63 -1.61 7.90
CA GLY A 244 -9.98 -1.70 7.36
C GLY A 244 -10.51 -3.14 7.34
N ASN A 245 -11.58 -3.37 6.59
CA ASN A 245 -12.22 -4.69 6.52
C ASN A 245 -11.39 -5.70 5.72
N ALA A 246 -10.60 -5.23 4.75
CA ALA A 246 -9.74 -6.05 3.90
C ALA A 246 -8.29 -6.20 4.43
N GLY A 247 -8.04 -5.79 5.68
CA GLY A 247 -6.71 -5.79 6.32
C GLY A 247 -6.11 -4.39 6.47
N PRO A 248 -4.77 -4.26 6.50
CA PRO A 248 -4.09 -2.97 6.46
C PRO A 248 -4.36 -2.22 5.15
N GLU A 249 -4.54 -0.91 5.23
CA GLU A 249 -4.77 -0.02 4.09
C GLU A 249 -3.98 1.29 4.28
N VAL A 250 -3.34 1.78 3.22
CA VAL A 250 -2.78 3.14 3.21
C VAL A 250 -3.93 4.15 3.24
N ALA A 251 -3.95 5.00 4.27
CA ALA A 251 -4.99 5.99 4.53
C ALA A 251 -4.57 7.43 4.17
N SER A 252 -3.27 7.71 4.14
CA SER A 252 -2.69 8.95 3.58
C SER A 252 -1.23 8.73 3.19
N LEU A 253 -0.80 9.36 2.10
CA LEU A 253 0.59 9.34 1.62
C LEU A 253 0.99 10.74 1.13
N PHE A 254 2.13 11.27 1.59
CA PHE A 254 2.65 12.55 1.11
C PHE A 254 4.18 12.64 1.22
N LEU A 255 4.76 13.58 0.47
CA LEU A 255 6.18 13.87 0.43
C LEU A 255 6.50 15.16 1.21
N VAL A 256 7.68 15.21 1.82
CA VAL A 256 8.19 16.40 2.53
C VAL A 256 9.62 16.65 2.10
N GLN A 257 9.91 17.84 1.59
CA GLN A 257 11.28 18.26 1.30
C GLN A 257 11.90 18.94 2.53
N VAL A 258 13.13 18.56 2.88
CA VAL A 258 13.93 19.21 3.92
C VAL A 258 15.14 19.87 3.27
N GLY A 259 15.30 21.17 3.44
CA GLY A 259 16.31 21.97 2.74
C GLY A 259 15.99 22.15 1.24
N ALA A 260 17.02 22.37 0.42
CA ALA A 260 16.87 22.46 -1.03
C ALA A 260 16.42 21.11 -1.61
N ARG A 261 15.58 21.14 -2.66
CA ARG A 261 15.39 19.96 -3.52
C ARG A 261 16.75 19.67 -4.19
N SER A 262 17.27 18.45 -4.01
CA SER A 262 18.20 17.92 -5.01
C SER A 262 17.47 17.89 -6.34
N GLU A 263 18.15 18.24 -7.42
CA GLU A 263 17.66 17.89 -8.74
C GLU A 263 17.52 16.36 -8.79
N ARG A 264 16.39 15.86 -9.31
CA ARG A 264 16.25 14.44 -9.60
C ARG A 264 17.10 14.17 -10.83
N GLY A 265 17.99 13.18 -10.75
CA GLY A 265 18.65 12.65 -11.94
C GLY A 265 17.63 12.18 -12.99
N GLU A 266 18.10 11.99 -14.22
CA GLU A 266 17.26 11.53 -15.32
C GLU A 266 16.48 10.28 -14.91
N ARG A 267 15.16 10.33 -15.05
CA ARG A 267 14.32 9.18 -14.69
C ARG A 267 14.52 8.08 -15.71
N GLU A 268 15.11 6.97 -15.29
CA GLU A 268 15.15 5.78 -16.14
C GLU A 268 13.72 5.34 -16.47
N ALA A 269 13.39 5.39 -17.75
CA ALA A 269 12.08 5.02 -18.27
C ALA A 269 11.89 3.51 -18.15
N THR A 270 11.44 3.07 -16.97
CA THR A 270 11.23 1.67 -16.63
C THR A 270 10.22 1.06 -17.59
N ARG A 271 10.72 0.28 -18.55
CA ARG A 271 9.91 -0.45 -19.52
C ARG A 271 9.19 -1.59 -18.81
N GLU A 272 7.87 -1.64 -18.94
CA GLU A 272 7.10 -2.77 -18.44
C GLU A 272 7.48 -4.07 -19.19
N PRO A 273 7.68 -5.19 -18.47
CA PRO A 273 7.90 -6.52 -19.02
C PRO A 273 6.75 -7.00 -19.92
N THR A 274 7.07 -7.85 -20.90
CA THR A 274 6.11 -8.37 -21.88
C THR A 274 5.61 -9.78 -21.56
N THR A 275 6.26 -10.50 -20.64
CA THR A 275 5.81 -11.81 -20.13
C THR A 275 5.74 -11.83 -18.60
N LEU A 276 5.00 -12.80 -18.04
CA LEU A 276 4.92 -13.02 -16.59
C LEU A 276 6.27 -13.46 -15.98
N GLU A 277 7.13 -14.11 -16.77
CA GLU A 277 8.47 -14.54 -16.35
C GLU A 277 9.44 -13.36 -16.27
N GLU A 278 9.47 -12.52 -17.31
CA GLU A 278 10.19 -11.25 -17.31
C GLU A 278 9.71 -10.34 -16.16
N ALA A 279 8.39 -10.32 -15.90
CA ALA A 279 7.81 -9.56 -14.80
C ALA A 279 8.30 -10.06 -13.43
N ARG A 280 8.27 -11.38 -13.18
CA ARG A 280 8.76 -11.95 -11.92
C ARG A 280 10.25 -11.67 -11.73
N ALA A 281 11.07 -11.91 -12.75
CA ALA A 281 12.51 -11.67 -12.70
C ALA A 281 12.86 -10.20 -12.45
N ALA A 282 12.17 -9.26 -13.11
CA ALA A 282 12.42 -7.83 -12.94
C ALA A 282 11.94 -7.28 -11.59
N VAL A 283 10.88 -7.84 -11.00
CA VAL A 283 10.48 -7.52 -9.60
C VAL A 283 11.51 -8.08 -8.62
N TYR A 284 11.91 -9.34 -8.76
CA TYR A 284 12.93 -9.96 -7.89
C TYR A 284 14.27 -9.23 -7.92
N GLU A 285 14.77 -8.84 -9.10
CA GLU A 285 16.01 -8.06 -9.22
C GLU A 285 15.87 -6.66 -8.60
N ARG A 286 14.72 -5.99 -8.70
CA ARG A 286 14.50 -4.72 -7.99
C ARG A 286 14.53 -4.87 -6.47
N ILE A 287 13.87 -5.89 -5.93
CA ILE A 287 13.87 -6.19 -4.49
C ILE A 287 15.28 -6.48 -4.01
N ASN A 288 16.05 -7.32 -4.72
CA ASN A 288 17.40 -7.67 -4.32
C ASN A 288 18.42 -6.54 -4.58
N ALA A 289 18.28 -5.74 -5.65
CA ALA A 289 19.09 -4.54 -5.86
C ALA A 289 18.86 -3.50 -4.75
N LEU A 290 17.62 -3.27 -4.34
CA LEU A 290 17.28 -2.44 -3.18
C LEU A 290 17.94 -2.98 -1.91
N ARG A 291 17.85 -4.30 -1.65
CA ARG A 291 18.44 -4.91 -0.44
C ARG A 291 19.98 -4.83 -0.45
N ARG A 292 20.62 -5.09 -1.60
CA ARG A 292 22.07 -4.87 -1.81
C ARG A 292 22.49 -3.43 -1.51
N ALA A 293 21.71 -2.44 -1.94
CA ALA A 293 21.98 -1.01 -1.71
C ALA A 293 21.82 -0.57 -0.23
N HIS A 294 21.32 -1.45 0.64
CA HIS A 294 21.12 -1.25 2.08
C HIS A 294 21.87 -2.28 2.95
N ASP A 295 22.88 -2.98 2.39
CA ASP A 295 23.64 -4.04 3.06
C ASP A 295 22.79 -5.19 3.66
N LEU A 296 21.57 -5.39 3.13
CA LEU A 296 20.65 -6.44 3.56
C LEU A 296 20.89 -7.75 2.78
N PRO A 297 20.80 -8.93 3.42
CA PRO A 297 20.87 -10.20 2.73
C PRO A 297 19.78 -10.30 1.65
N GLU A 298 20.18 -10.70 0.44
CA GLU A 298 19.25 -10.98 -0.67
C GLU A 298 18.21 -12.04 -0.29
N LEU A 299 17.05 -11.94 -0.94
CA LEU A 299 15.97 -12.90 -0.80
C LEU A 299 16.09 -13.97 -1.89
N THR A 300 15.83 -15.23 -1.51
CA THR A 300 15.85 -16.38 -2.41
C THR A 300 14.42 -16.63 -2.94
N PRO A 301 14.20 -16.73 -4.27
CA PRO A 301 12.94 -17.21 -4.82
C PRO A 301 12.57 -18.58 -4.26
N ASP A 302 11.31 -18.75 -3.83
CA ASP A 302 10.79 -20.00 -3.29
C ASP A 302 9.55 -20.43 -4.10
N PRO A 303 9.57 -21.59 -4.79
CA PRO A 303 8.47 -22.02 -5.65
C PRO A 303 7.12 -22.17 -4.94
N THR A 304 7.12 -22.53 -3.66
CA THR A 304 5.89 -22.64 -2.86
C THR A 304 5.34 -21.25 -2.54
N LEU A 305 6.19 -20.25 -2.29
CA LEU A 305 5.76 -18.86 -2.19
C LEU A 305 5.32 -18.28 -3.54
N GLU A 306 5.95 -18.66 -4.66
CA GLU A 306 5.49 -18.27 -6.01
C GLU A 306 4.07 -18.77 -6.28
N GLU A 307 3.77 -20.05 -5.98
CA GLU A 307 2.43 -20.63 -6.13
C GLU A 307 1.40 -19.90 -5.26
N VAL A 308 1.69 -19.66 -3.98
CA VAL A 308 0.83 -18.92 -3.05
C VAL A 308 0.56 -17.49 -3.55
N SER A 309 1.60 -16.81 -4.05
CA SER A 309 1.50 -15.44 -4.54
C SER A 309 0.68 -15.36 -5.82
N LEU A 310 0.97 -16.21 -6.81
CA LEU A 310 0.27 -16.29 -8.09
C LEU A 310 -1.19 -16.70 -7.92
N GLY A 311 -1.44 -17.68 -7.04
CA GLY A 311 -2.79 -18.08 -6.66
C GLY A 311 -3.58 -16.91 -6.08
N TYR A 312 -2.97 -16.06 -5.25
CA TYR A 312 -3.68 -14.92 -4.68
C TYR A 312 -3.88 -13.75 -5.66
N SER A 313 -2.90 -13.43 -6.51
CA SER A 313 -3.10 -12.44 -7.57
C SER A 313 -4.21 -12.87 -8.53
N THR A 314 -4.23 -14.16 -8.90
CA THR A 314 -5.28 -14.75 -9.74
C THR A 314 -6.63 -14.67 -9.04
N ARG A 315 -6.71 -15.04 -7.76
CA ARG A 315 -7.94 -14.99 -6.97
C ARG A 315 -8.53 -13.58 -6.91
N MET A 316 -7.71 -12.57 -6.62
CA MET A 316 -8.12 -11.16 -6.62
C MET A 316 -8.72 -10.74 -7.97
N ALA A 317 -8.07 -11.10 -9.07
CA ALA A 317 -8.55 -10.80 -10.43
C ALA A 317 -9.85 -11.56 -10.80
N THR A 318 -10.05 -12.79 -10.33
CA THR A 318 -11.26 -13.58 -10.62
C THR A 318 -12.45 -13.24 -9.74
N GLU A 319 -12.23 -12.85 -8.49
CA GLU A 319 -13.30 -12.47 -7.54
C GLU A 319 -13.58 -10.96 -7.50
N GLY A 320 -12.76 -10.14 -8.17
CA GLY A 320 -12.97 -8.69 -8.30
C GLY A 320 -12.73 -7.91 -7.01
N PHE A 321 -11.71 -8.28 -6.22
CA PHE A 321 -11.34 -7.58 -4.99
C PHE A 321 -9.83 -7.30 -4.92
N PHE A 322 -9.45 -6.34 -4.07
CA PHE A 322 -8.04 -6.06 -3.76
C PHE A 322 -7.88 -5.82 -2.26
N GLY A 323 -6.99 -6.57 -1.60
CA GLY A 323 -6.72 -6.47 -0.17
C GLY A 323 -6.10 -7.75 0.41
N HIS A 324 -5.58 -7.67 1.63
CA HIS A 324 -4.85 -8.77 2.31
C HIS A 324 -5.75 -9.87 2.88
N ILE A 325 -7.00 -9.52 3.16
CA ILE A 325 -8.05 -10.43 3.63
C ILE A 325 -9.06 -10.59 2.49
N ALA A 326 -9.26 -11.82 2.02
CA ALA A 326 -10.21 -12.13 0.96
C ALA A 326 -11.68 -12.07 1.45
N PRO A 327 -12.69 -12.06 0.55
CA PRO A 327 -14.11 -11.99 0.93
C PRO A 327 -14.60 -13.12 1.85
N ASP A 328 -13.91 -14.27 1.88
CA ASP A 328 -14.17 -15.40 2.78
C ASP A 328 -13.46 -15.30 4.15
N GLY A 329 -12.77 -14.18 4.42
CA GLY A 329 -11.98 -13.96 5.62
C GLY A 329 -10.60 -14.61 5.61
N SER A 330 -10.14 -15.20 4.51
CA SER A 330 -8.81 -15.83 4.45
C SER A 330 -7.66 -14.81 4.39
N THR A 331 -6.68 -15.05 5.24
CA THR A 331 -5.42 -14.29 5.43
C THR A 331 -4.24 -15.01 4.79
N LEU A 332 -3.10 -14.33 4.64
CA LEU A 332 -1.83 -14.94 4.20
C LEU A 332 -1.51 -16.25 4.95
N THR A 333 -1.71 -16.25 6.27
CA THR A 333 -1.48 -17.39 7.16
C THR A 333 -2.34 -18.63 6.84
N ARG A 334 -3.45 -18.46 6.09
CA ARG A 334 -4.32 -19.52 5.57
C ARG A 334 -4.06 -19.83 4.08
N ARG A 335 -3.28 -18.99 3.39
CA ARG A 335 -2.83 -19.22 2.00
C ARG A 335 -1.51 -20.01 1.95
N LEU A 336 -0.63 -19.83 2.94
CA LEU A 336 0.57 -20.66 3.12
C LEU A 336 0.18 -22.13 3.41
N PRO A 337 0.92 -23.14 2.89
CA PRO A 337 0.59 -24.55 3.11
C PRO A 337 0.60 -24.99 4.57
N GLU A 338 -0.23 -25.97 4.91
CA GLU A 338 -0.23 -26.61 6.23
C GLU A 338 1.15 -27.16 6.59
N GLY A 339 1.61 -26.92 7.82
CA GLY A 339 2.94 -27.32 8.28
C GLY A 339 4.08 -26.34 7.96
N THR A 340 3.83 -25.26 7.20
CA THR A 340 4.84 -24.21 6.93
C THR A 340 5.31 -23.55 8.23
N ARG A 341 6.58 -23.75 8.62
CA ARG A 341 7.20 -23.05 9.77
C ARG A 341 7.62 -21.61 9.43
N TYR A 342 6.65 -20.70 9.27
CA TYR A 342 6.92 -19.26 9.15
C TYR A 342 7.03 -18.58 10.52
N ILE A 343 8.25 -18.42 11.06
CA ILE A 343 8.49 -17.62 12.29
C ILE A 343 8.12 -16.14 12.07
N ARG A 344 8.25 -15.67 10.82
CA ARG A 344 7.71 -14.41 10.32
C ARG A 344 7.31 -14.61 8.87
N ALA A 345 6.14 -14.08 8.50
CA ALA A 345 5.70 -13.92 7.13
C ALA A 345 5.29 -12.46 6.88
N GLY A 346 5.40 -11.99 5.65
CA GLY A 346 4.95 -10.67 5.18
C GLY A 346 4.33 -10.78 3.80
N GLU A 347 3.48 -9.81 3.45
CA GLU A 347 2.84 -9.72 2.13
C GLU A 347 2.76 -8.26 1.72
N ASN A 348 3.15 -7.95 0.49
CA ASN A 348 2.84 -6.70 -0.19
C ASN A 348 1.85 -6.98 -1.32
N LEU A 349 0.93 -6.05 -1.54
CA LEU A 349 0.00 -6.09 -2.66
C LEU A 349 0.11 -4.78 -3.46
N GLY A 350 0.15 -4.89 -4.79
CA GLY A 350 0.22 -3.75 -5.69
C GLY A 350 -0.77 -3.88 -6.84
N GLN A 351 -1.36 -2.78 -7.27
CA GLN A 351 -2.17 -2.73 -8.49
C GLN A 351 -1.83 -1.50 -9.33
N ALA A 352 -1.54 -1.69 -10.62
CA ALA A 352 -1.13 -0.64 -11.54
C ALA A 352 -1.35 -1.07 -13.00
N ALA A 353 -0.98 -0.21 -13.96
CA ALA A 353 -1.03 -0.55 -15.40
C ALA A 353 -0.06 -1.67 -15.83
N GLY A 354 0.93 -2.00 -15.00
CA GLY A 354 1.87 -3.10 -15.22
C GLY A 354 2.60 -3.51 -13.94
N PRO A 355 3.31 -4.66 -13.95
CA PRO A 355 3.90 -5.23 -12.74
C PRO A 355 5.01 -4.38 -12.12
N LEU A 356 5.85 -3.70 -12.91
CA LEU A 356 6.90 -2.83 -12.36
C LEU A 356 6.34 -1.52 -11.83
N ALA A 357 5.28 -0.97 -12.42
CA ALA A 357 4.55 0.17 -11.85
C ALA A 357 3.86 -0.21 -10.52
N ALA A 358 3.39 -1.45 -10.38
CA ALA A 358 2.83 -1.96 -9.11
C ALA A 358 3.92 -2.12 -8.05
N HIS A 359 5.05 -2.76 -8.38
CA HIS A 359 6.20 -2.88 -7.50
C HIS A 359 6.80 -1.53 -7.11
N PHE A 360 6.88 -0.58 -8.05
CA PHE A 360 7.34 0.78 -7.78
C PHE A 360 6.46 1.50 -6.73
N GLY A 361 5.14 1.25 -6.74
CA GLY A 361 4.23 1.75 -5.71
C GLY A 361 4.42 1.11 -4.33
N ILE A 362 4.68 -0.20 -4.31
CA ILE A 362 5.09 -0.94 -3.10
C ILE A 362 6.40 -0.36 -2.55
N GLU A 363 7.42 -0.16 -3.39
CA GLU A 363 8.74 0.35 -3.01
C GLU A 363 8.68 1.75 -2.38
N HIS A 364 7.79 2.62 -2.88
CA HIS A 364 7.65 4.01 -2.45
C HIS A 364 6.61 4.22 -1.33
N SER A 365 5.91 3.16 -0.91
CA SER A 365 4.97 3.16 0.23
C SER A 365 5.68 2.67 1.50
N PRO A 366 5.90 3.52 2.52
CA PRO A 366 6.63 3.16 3.74
C PRO A 366 6.19 1.83 4.39
N GLY A 367 4.88 1.60 4.51
CA GLY A 367 4.33 0.38 5.13
C GLY A 367 4.66 -0.91 4.37
N HIS A 368 4.72 -0.85 3.05
CA HIS A 368 5.11 -1.98 2.19
C HIS A 368 6.65 -2.12 2.09
N ARG A 369 7.35 -1.00 1.95
CA ARG A 369 8.83 -0.93 1.94
C ARG A 369 9.44 -1.54 3.20
N LYS A 370 8.75 -1.44 4.35
CA LYS A 370 9.11 -2.16 5.58
C LYS A 370 9.29 -3.67 5.39
N ASN A 371 8.44 -4.32 4.58
CA ASN A 371 8.59 -5.76 4.28
C ASN A 371 9.81 -5.99 3.37
N LEU A 372 10.01 -5.16 2.34
CA LEU A 372 11.18 -5.25 1.45
C LEU A 372 12.50 -5.12 2.22
N MET A 373 12.52 -4.30 3.28
CA MET A 373 13.71 -3.99 4.07
C MET A 373 13.86 -4.81 5.37
N ASP A 374 12.97 -5.77 5.66
CA ASP A 374 13.09 -6.55 6.90
C ASP A 374 14.33 -7.48 6.86
N PRO A 375 15.30 -7.35 7.79
CA PRO A 375 16.49 -8.19 7.83
C PRO A 375 16.21 -9.62 8.31
N ALA A 376 14.99 -9.96 8.72
CA ALA A 376 14.59 -11.32 9.10
C ALA A 376 14.13 -12.18 7.91
N PHE A 377 13.67 -11.58 6.80
CA PHE A 377 13.22 -12.36 5.63
C PHE A 377 14.40 -12.93 4.83
N ARG A 378 14.22 -14.13 4.28
CA ARG A 378 15.22 -14.90 3.50
C ARG A 378 14.65 -15.46 2.21
N PHE A 379 13.34 -15.68 2.13
CA PHE A 379 12.67 -16.30 0.99
C PHE A 379 11.53 -15.42 0.49
N MET A 380 11.26 -15.45 -0.81
CA MET A 380 10.19 -14.67 -1.43
C MET A 380 9.48 -15.36 -2.60
N GLY A 381 8.19 -15.10 -2.73
CA GLY A 381 7.36 -15.44 -3.88
C GLY A 381 6.83 -14.18 -4.56
N VAL A 382 6.77 -14.18 -5.89
CA VAL A 382 6.15 -13.10 -6.66
C VAL A 382 5.12 -13.67 -7.65
N GLY A 383 3.88 -13.24 -7.45
CA GLY A 383 2.72 -13.58 -8.27
C GLY A 383 2.22 -12.36 -9.03
N VAL A 384 1.84 -12.55 -10.28
CA VAL A 384 1.26 -11.52 -11.14
C VAL A 384 0.06 -12.11 -11.86
N ALA A 385 -1.07 -11.42 -11.79
CA ALA A 385 -2.24 -11.65 -12.62
C ALA A 385 -2.69 -10.34 -13.26
N PHE A 386 -3.61 -10.41 -14.22
CA PHE A 386 -4.20 -9.23 -14.86
C PHE A 386 -5.72 -9.27 -14.80
N GLN A 387 -6.33 -8.11 -14.57
CA GLN A 387 -7.77 -7.89 -14.72
C GLN A 387 -8.03 -6.75 -15.72
N LYS A 388 -9.26 -6.69 -16.26
CA LYS A 388 -9.67 -5.61 -17.16
C LYS A 388 -10.43 -4.51 -16.40
N VAL A 389 -9.94 -3.28 -16.48
CA VAL A 389 -10.60 -2.07 -15.96
C VAL A 389 -10.66 -1.05 -17.09
N ASP A 390 -11.83 -0.49 -17.38
CA ASP A 390 -12.08 0.41 -18.52
C ASP A 390 -11.57 -0.14 -19.88
N GLY A 391 -11.64 -1.47 -20.06
CA GLY A 391 -11.11 -2.19 -21.23
C GLY A 391 -9.58 -2.34 -21.28
N ARG A 392 -8.85 -1.77 -20.32
CA ARG A 392 -7.38 -1.80 -20.19
C ARG A 392 -6.95 -2.89 -19.23
N ASP A 393 -5.73 -3.39 -19.41
CA ASP A 393 -5.12 -4.31 -18.45
C ASP A 393 -4.65 -3.55 -17.21
N GLN A 394 -4.92 -4.14 -16.04
CA GLN A 394 -4.38 -3.75 -14.75
C GLN A 394 -3.69 -4.97 -14.15
N ALA A 395 -2.41 -4.85 -13.86
CA ALA A 395 -1.65 -5.87 -13.16
C ALA A 395 -2.03 -5.87 -11.67
N LEU A 396 -2.28 -7.06 -11.12
CA LEU A 396 -2.34 -7.32 -9.69
C LEU A 396 -1.08 -8.10 -9.31
N LEU A 397 -0.26 -7.50 -8.45
CA LEU A 397 1.01 -8.02 -7.96
C LEU A 397 0.86 -8.44 -6.50
N THR A 398 1.28 -9.67 -6.19
CA THR A 398 1.43 -10.17 -4.82
C THR A 398 2.89 -10.53 -4.59
N GLU A 399 3.48 -10.01 -3.52
CA GLU A 399 4.82 -10.37 -3.05
C GLU A 399 4.68 -11.00 -1.66
N VAL A 400 5.10 -12.24 -1.47
CA VAL A 400 5.09 -12.92 -0.16
C VAL A 400 6.52 -13.14 0.32
N PHE A 401 6.77 -12.89 1.60
CA PHE A 401 8.10 -12.99 2.23
C PHE A 401 8.06 -13.93 3.44
N THR A 402 9.08 -14.75 3.64
CA THR A 402 9.23 -15.56 4.87
C THR A 402 10.67 -15.60 5.38
N ALA A 403 10.82 -15.86 6.69
CA ALA A 403 12.12 -16.05 7.33
C ALA A 403 12.76 -17.44 7.05
N ALA A 404 11.96 -18.42 6.63
CA ALA A 404 12.37 -19.78 6.29
C ALA A 404 11.52 -20.31 5.10
N SER A 405 12.12 -21.14 4.25
CA SER A 405 11.45 -21.74 3.08
C SER A 405 10.28 -22.64 3.51
N PRO A 406 9.06 -22.44 2.97
CA PRO A 406 7.96 -23.39 3.12
C PRO A 406 8.25 -24.77 2.51
N GLY A 407 8.99 -24.81 1.40
CA GLY A 407 9.37 -26.07 0.74
C GLY A 407 10.40 -26.90 1.51
N ALA A 408 11.03 -26.34 2.55
CA ALA A 408 11.99 -27.04 3.40
C ALA A 408 11.28 -27.98 4.39
N ALA A 409 10.80 -29.12 3.89
CA ALA A 409 10.18 -30.20 4.65
C ALA A 409 11.17 -30.93 5.58
N LEU A 410 11.60 -30.25 6.65
CA LEU A 410 12.12 -30.92 7.83
C LEU A 410 10.99 -31.73 8.50
N PRO A 411 11.30 -32.88 9.13
CA PRO A 411 10.30 -33.64 9.87
C PRO A 411 9.60 -32.75 10.89
N VAL A 412 8.26 -32.70 10.82
CA VAL A 412 7.47 -32.00 11.83
C VAL A 412 7.70 -32.71 13.16
N ASP A 413 8.20 -31.98 14.16
CA ASP A 413 8.22 -32.42 15.55
C ASP A 413 7.30 -31.53 16.38
N PRO A 414 6.00 -31.88 16.44
CA PRO A 414 5.03 -31.18 17.29
C PRO A 414 5.44 -31.11 18.76
N LEU A 415 6.26 -32.05 19.26
CA LEU A 415 6.74 -32.01 20.64
C LEU A 415 7.76 -30.87 20.83
N SER A 416 8.64 -30.64 19.86
CA SER A 416 9.53 -29.46 19.87
C SER A 416 8.73 -28.16 19.77
N ASP A 417 7.70 -28.09 18.91
CA ASP A 417 6.89 -26.87 18.75
C ASP A 417 6.23 -26.43 20.08
N VAL A 418 5.67 -27.39 20.85
CA VAL A 418 5.17 -27.13 22.22
C VAL A 418 6.29 -26.62 23.14
N TYR A 419 7.45 -27.30 23.12
CA TYR A 419 8.57 -26.94 23.99
C TYR A 419 9.15 -25.55 23.69
N GLU A 420 9.18 -25.14 22.42
CA GLU A 420 9.54 -23.78 22.04
C GLU A 420 8.49 -22.76 22.46
N ALA A 421 7.19 -23.06 22.31
CA ALA A 421 6.10 -22.18 22.74
C ALA A 421 6.20 -21.86 24.24
N LEU A 422 6.37 -22.89 25.08
CA LEU A 422 6.61 -22.75 26.52
C LEU A 422 7.89 -21.97 26.82
N SER A 423 8.96 -22.20 26.06
CA SER A 423 10.24 -21.48 26.23
C SER A 423 10.13 -19.99 25.87
N ARG A 424 9.42 -19.66 24.77
CA ARG A 424 9.14 -18.28 24.35
C ARG A 424 8.31 -17.54 25.40
N GLN A 425 7.21 -18.13 25.88
CA GLN A 425 6.37 -17.55 26.93
C GLN A 425 7.13 -17.37 28.25
N ARG A 426 7.98 -18.33 28.64
CA ARG A 426 8.76 -18.20 29.89
C ARG A 426 9.89 -17.17 29.80
N ALA A 427 10.41 -16.92 28.59
CA ALA A 427 11.39 -15.88 28.33
C ALA A 427 10.81 -14.45 28.43
N THR A 428 9.55 -14.21 28.01
CA THR A 428 8.90 -12.88 28.19
C THR A 428 8.70 -12.55 29.68
N LEU A 429 8.46 -13.58 30.50
CA LEU A 429 8.41 -13.49 31.97
C LEU A 429 9.80 -13.35 32.63
N LYS A 430 10.89 -13.36 31.85
CA LYS A 430 12.30 -13.26 32.32
C LYS A 430 12.70 -14.36 33.31
N LEU A 431 12.07 -15.53 33.25
CA LEU A 431 12.39 -16.67 34.11
C LEU A 431 13.44 -17.59 33.45
N PRO A 432 14.27 -18.30 34.23
CA PRO A 432 15.19 -19.31 33.68
C PRO A 432 14.46 -20.41 32.89
N PRO A 433 15.05 -20.94 31.81
CA PRO A 433 14.44 -22.01 31.02
C PRO A 433 14.21 -23.26 31.86
N LEU A 434 13.14 -23.99 31.56
CA LEU A 434 12.81 -25.25 32.22
C LEU A 434 13.64 -26.38 31.59
N VAL A 435 14.24 -27.24 32.42
CA VAL A 435 14.99 -28.40 31.92
C VAL A 435 14.02 -29.55 31.65
N ARG A 436 14.06 -30.11 30.43
CA ARG A 436 13.25 -31.30 30.08
C ARG A 436 13.50 -32.45 31.05
N SER A 437 12.50 -33.30 31.21
CA SER A 437 12.57 -34.56 31.96
C SER A 437 11.75 -35.62 31.25
N GLU A 438 12.42 -36.60 30.64
CA GLU A 438 11.75 -37.71 29.94
C GLU A 438 10.78 -38.49 30.85
N ALA A 439 11.07 -38.56 32.14
CA ALA A 439 10.21 -39.20 33.13
C ALA A 439 8.85 -38.49 33.23
N LEU A 440 8.87 -37.16 33.19
CA LEU A 440 7.66 -36.34 33.13
C LEU A 440 7.02 -36.38 31.73
N GLU A 441 7.80 -36.41 30.64
CA GLU A 441 7.26 -36.56 29.28
C GLU A 441 6.48 -37.86 29.09
N ARG A 442 7.01 -39.00 29.59
CA ARG A 442 6.32 -40.29 29.53
C ARG A 442 4.99 -40.23 30.29
N LEU A 443 5.03 -39.75 31.54
CA LEU A 443 3.84 -39.61 32.38
C LEU A 443 2.77 -38.68 31.77
N ALA A 444 3.20 -37.53 31.24
CA ALA A 444 2.34 -36.58 30.54
C ALA A 444 1.74 -37.17 29.27
N ARG A 445 2.53 -37.90 28.47
CA ARG A 445 2.09 -38.54 27.21
C ARG A 445 1.01 -39.59 27.49
N ASP A 446 1.18 -40.37 28.56
CA ASP A 446 0.19 -41.35 28.97
C ASP A 446 -1.06 -40.70 29.59
N HIS A 447 -0.99 -39.48 30.13
CA HIS A 447 -2.16 -38.69 30.55
C HIS A 447 -2.92 -38.11 29.34
N ALA A 448 -2.22 -37.50 28.38
CA ALA A 448 -2.82 -37.06 27.12
C ALA A 448 -3.51 -38.21 26.34
N ARG A 449 -2.97 -39.44 26.42
CA ARG A 449 -3.61 -40.65 25.88
C ARG A 449 -4.94 -41.00 26.57
N ARG A 450 -5.00 -40.93 27.91
CA ARG A 450 -6.24 -41.21 28.67
C ARG A 450 -7.32 -40.15 28.37
N ALA A 451 -6.96 -38.88 28.49
CA ALA A 451 -7.85 -37.75 28.21
C ALA A 451 -8.48 -37.83 26.80
N LEU A 452 -7.69 -38.13 25.77
CA LEU A 452 -8.19 -38.35 24.40
C LEU A 452 -9.12 -39.57 24.32
N ALA A 453 -8.79 -40.68 24.97
CA ALA A 453 -9.62 -41.89 24.96
C ALA A 453 -10.96 -41.73 25.70
N GLN A 454 -11.02 -40.80 26.66
CA GLN A 454 -12.22 -40.44 27.43
C GLN A 454 -12.98 -39.25 26.81
N ASP A 455 -12.40 -38.56 25.83
CA ASP A 455 -12.85 -37.28 25.28
C ASP A 455 -13.07 -36.20 26.38
N GLU A 456 -12.16 -36.15 27.36
CA GLU A 456 -12.25 -35.32 28.56
C GLU A 456 -10.89 -34.67 28.89
N PRO A 457 -10.71 -33.35 28.70
CA PRO A 457 -9.45 -32.66 28.94
C PRO A 457 -9.31 -32.24 30.41
N SER A 458 -9.24 -33.22 31.32
CA SER A 458 -9.00 -33.00 32.74
C SER A 458 -7.50 -32.90 33.05
N ALA A 459 -7.12 -32.04 34.00
CA ALA A 459 -5.80 -32.07 34.66
C ALA A 459 -5.81 -32.95 35.93
N GLU A 460 -6.99 -33.40 36.37
CA GLU A 460 -7.22 -34.29 37.51
C GLU A 460 -7.62 -35.68 36.99
N ASP A 461 -6.65 -36.61 36.97
CA ASP A 461 -6.91 -38.05 36.79
C ASP A 461 -7.38 -38.67 38.10
N GLY A 462 -8.54 -39.34 38.09
CA GLY A 462 -8.94 -40.30 39.12
C GLY A 462 -8.54 -41.73 38.75
N GLU A 463 -7.96 -42.46 39.71
CA GLU A 463 -7.55 -43.88 39.66
C GLU A 463 -6.51 -44.31 38.59
N PRO A 464 -5.66 -45.32 38.87
CA PRO A 464 -5.44 -46.02 40.15
C PRO A 464 -4.64 -45.21 41.19
N SER A 465 -4.17 -44.01 40.81
CA SER A 465 -3.47 -43.06 41.70
C SER A 465 -3.53 -41.66 41.07
N PRO A 466 -3.84 -40.59 41.84
CA PRO A 466 -3.81 -39.22 41.35
C PRO A 466 -2.52 -38.86 40.63
N LEU A 467 -2.62 -38.02 39.59
CA LEU A 467 -1.48 -37.69 38.72
C LEU A 467 -0.29 -37.10 39.48
N HIS A 468 -0.52 -36.36 40.57
CA HIS A 468 0.55 -35.79 41.39
C HIS A 468 1.38 -36.84 42.13
N GLU A 469 0.78 -37.91 42.66
CA GLU A 469 1.52 -39.01 43.30
C GLU A 469 2.43 -39.71 42.28
N ARG A 470 1.94 -39.87 41.06
CA ARG A 470 2.69 -40.46 39.93
C ARG A 470 3.82 -39.55 39.44
N VAL A 471 3.77 -38.24 39.67
CA VAL A 471 4.94 -37.36 39.46
C VAL A 471 6.01 -37.64 40.50
N PHE A 472 5.65 -37.77 41.78
CA PHE A 472 6.62 -38.03 42.85
C PHE A 472 7.28 -39.40 42.73
N SER A 473 6.59 -40.43 42.21
CA SER A 473 7.21 -41.75 41.99
C SER A 473 8.22 -41.78 40.83
N VAL A 474 8.02 -40.96 39.78
CA VAL A 474 8.98 -40.86 38.65
C VAL A 474 10.02 -39.75 38.80
N LEU A 475 9.86 -38.85 39.78
CA LEU A 475 10.78 -37.76 40.09
C LEU A 475 10.85 -37.51 41.62
N PRO A 476 11.52 -38.40 42.40
CA PRO A 476 11.45 -38.38 43.88
C PRO A 476 12.06 -37.15 44.56
N ASN A 477 12.81 -36.31 43.84
CA ASN A 477 13.34 -35.03 44.31
C ASN A 477 12.46 -33.81 43.94
N ALA A 478 11.29 -34.03 43.33
CA ALA A 478 10.27 -33.00 43.18
C ALA A 478 9.64 -32.66 44.55
N SER A 479 9.64 -31.38 44.90
CA SER A 479 8.98 -30.86 46.12
C SER A 479 7.58 -30.31 45.88
N ARG A 480 7.21 -30.14 44.60
CA ARG A 480 5.87 -29.79 44.11
C ARG A 480 5.80 -30.19 42.63
N ALA A 481 4.60 -30.56 42.18
CA ALA A 481 4.26 -30.68 40.78
C ALA A 481 2.96 -29.90 40.48
N THR A 482 2.82 -29.39 39.26
CA THR A 482 1.55 -28.89 38.71
C THR A 482 1.40 -29.38 37.28
N VAL A 483 0.15 -29.50 36.81
CA VAL A 483 -0.18 -29.99 35.46
C VAL A 483 -1.16 -29.04 34.82
N ASP A 484 -0.88 -28.63 33.59
CA ASP A 484 -1.84 -27.97 32.72
C ASP A 484 -2.26 -28.93 31.62
N PHE A 485 -3.49 -28.79 31.13
CA PHE A 485 -4.02 -29.56 30.00
C PHE A 485 -4.61 -28.64 28.93
N PHE A 486 -4.32 -28.92 27.66
CA PHE A 486 -4.81 -28.17 26.51
C PHE A 486 -5.28 -29.09 25.38
N VAL A 487 -6.26 -28.64 24.60
CA VAL A 487 -6.61 -29.23 23.30
C VAL A 487 -6.47 -28.12 22.26
N VAL A 488 -5.59 -28.30 21.27
CA VAL A 488 -5.20 -27.27 20.30
C VAL A 488 -5.11 -27.82 18.88
N GLY A 489 -5.41 -26.98 17.88
CA GLY A 489 -5.17 -27.33 16.47
C GLY A 489 -3.70 -27.24 16.05
N ASP A 490 -2.92 -26.39 16.73
CA ASP A 490 -1.51 -26.11 16.46
C ASP A 490 -0.68 -26.33 17.76
N PRO A 491 0.34 -27.20 17.76
CA PRO A 491 1.22 -27.42 18.91
C PRO A 491 2.04 -26.18 19.31
N GLY A 492 2.27 -25.23 18.39
CA GLY A 492 2.94 -23.96 18.68
C GLY A 492 2.07 -22.93 19.42
N ALA A 493 0.75 -23.12 19.43
CA ALA A 493 -0.25 -22.17 19.93
C ALA A 493 -0.78 -22.50 21.34
N ILE A 494 0.12 -22.88 22.26
CA ILE A 494 -0.23 -23.21 23.65
C ILE A 494 -0.76 -21.97 24.41
N PRO A 495 -1.93 -22.04 25.08
CA PRO A 495 -2.43 -20.96 25.94
C PRO A 495 -1.51 -20.60 27.11
N GLU A 496 -1.63 -19.38 27.63
CA GLU A 496 -0.83 -18.93 28.78
C GLU A 496 -1.09 -19.77 30.05
N SER A 497 -0.02 -20.03 30.81
CA SER A 497 -0.05 -20.91 31.99
C SER A 497 0.45 -20.24 33.27
N ARG A 498 -0.30 -20.47 34.36
CA ARG A 498 0.12 -20.11 35.74
C ARG A 498 1.25 -21.02 36.26
N SER A 499 1.27 -22.29 35.84
CA SER A 499 2.36 -23.24 36.13
C SER A 499 3.68 -22.82 35.48
N LEU A 500 3.63 -22.30 34.25
CA LEU A 500 4.78 -21.80 33.50
C LEU A 500 5.37 -20.53 34.14
N ALA A 501 4.51 -19.65 34.65
CA ALA A 501 4.89 -18.43 35.37
C ALA A 501 5.45 -18.69 36.78
N THR A 502 5.37 -19.92 37.29
CA THR A 502 5.89 -20.26 38.62
C THR A 502 7.42 -20.39 38.58
N ALA A 503 8.11 -19.44 39.18
CA ALA A 503 9.58 -19.36 39.18
C ALA A 503 10.29 -20.56 39.81
N THR A 504 9.69 -21.20 40.82
CA THR A 504 10.25 -22.39 41.49
C THR A 504 10.16 -23.68 40.66
N ASN A 505 9.37 -23.69 39.58
CA ASN A 505 9.36 -24.84 38.67
C ASN A 505 10.65 -24.83 37.85
N THR A 506 11.38 -25.95 37.87
CA THR A 506 12.70 -26.11 37.25
C THR A 506 12.74 -27.25 36.24
N ARG A 507 11.82 -28.21 36.34
CA ARG A 507 11.65 -29.33 35.40
C ARG A 507 10.32 -29.27 34.67
N VAL A 508 10.30 -29.83 33.46
CA VAL A 508 9.10 -29.91 32.59
C VAL A 508 9.04 -31.22 31.81
N GLY A 509 7.84 -31.77 31.63
CA GLY A 509 7.54 -32.87 30.71
C GLY A 509 6.29 -32.57 29.90
N VAL A 510 6.41 -32.66 28.58
CA VAL A 510 5.28 -32.50 27.65
C VAL A 510 4.82 -33.86 27.15
N GLY A 511 3.52 -34.08 27.26
CA GLY A 511 2.79 -35.19 26.68
C GLY A 511 1.97 -34.69 25.52
N LEU A 512 2.10 -35.32 24.36
CA LEU A 512 1.44 -34.88 23.14
C LEU A 512 0.86 -36.09 22.39
N VAL A 513 -0.41 -36.00 22.02
CA VAL A 513 -1.12 -37.01 21.24
C VAL A 513 -2.03 -36.32 20.24
N ARG A 514 -1.97 -36.70 18.96
CA ARG A 514 -2.91 -36.23 17.94
C ARG A 514 -4.09 -37.20 17.83
N GLY A 515 -5.32 -36.69 17.75
CA GLY A 515 -6.52 -37.54 17.68
C GLY A 515 -7.79 -36.82 17.24
N ASN A 516 -8.85 -37.60 17.10
CA ASN A 516 -10.18 -37.11 16.76
C ASN A 516 -11.07 -37.10 18.02
N SER A 517 -11.78 -36.00 18.23
CA SER A 517 -12.68 -35.76 19.37
C SER A 517 -14.10 -35.51 18.86
N LYS A 518 -15.11 -35.91 19.65
CA LYS A 518 -16.51 -35.56 19.39
C LYS A 518 -16.85 -34.16 19.88
N ARG A 519 -16.11 -33.65 20.88
CA ARG A 519 -16.28 -32.33 21.51
C ARG A 519 -15.45 -31.22 20.84
N PHE A 520 -14.24 -31.56 20.37
CA PHE A 520 -13.22 -30.61 19.89
C PHE A 520 -12.85 -30.79 18.41
N GLY A 521 -13.45 -31.77 17.71
CA GLY A 521 -13.25 -31.99 16.27
C GLY A 521 -12.09 -32.91 15.92
N GLN A 522 -11.78 -32.99 14.61
CA GLN A 522 -10.76 -33.90 14.08
C GLN A 522 -9.34 -33.33 14.12
N GLY A 523 -8.35 -34.21 14.14
CA GLY A 523 -6.92 -33.87 13.97
C GLY A 523 -6.29 -33.04 15.09
N GLN A 524 -6.97 -32.87 16.23
CA GLN A 524 -6.53 -32.02 17.33
C GLN A 524 -5.35 -32.63 18.10
N TYR A 525 -4.51 -31.78 18.67
CA TYR A 525 -3.45 -32.14 19.60
C TYR A 525 -3.93 -32.00 21.04
N TRP A 526 -3.85 -33.10 21.78
CA TRP A 526 -4.10 -33.19 23.21
C TRP A 526 -2.76 -33.07 23.92
N VAL A 527 -2.62 -32.02 24.72
CA VAL A 527 -1.34 -31.59 25.31
C VAL A 527 -1.45 -31.59 26.82
N ALA A 528 -0.67 -32.45 27.48
CA ALA A 528 -0.44 -32.40 28.92
C ALA A 528 0.93 -31.78 29.18
N VAL A 529 1.01 -30.79 30.08
CA VAL A 529 2.30 -30.19 30.47
C VAL A 529 2.48 -30.31 31.97
N ILE A 530 3.40 -31.16 32.39
CA ILE A 530 3.75 -31.38 33.79
C ILE A 530 4.97 -30.54 34.14
N TYR A 531 4.86 -29.71 35.17
CA TYR A 531 5.94 -28.91 35.73
C TYR A 531 6.30 -29.44 37.12
N ALA A 532 7.58 -29.39 37.49
CA ALA A 532 8.02 -29.76 38.83
C ALA A 532 9.07 -28.80 39.41
N ALA A 533 8.94 -28.53 40.70
CA ALA A 533 9.90 -27.79 41.51
C ALA A 533 10.86 -28.77 42.20
N VAL A 534 11.96 -29.10 41.52
CA VAL A 534 13.02 -29.95 42.07
C VAL A 534 13.96 -29.12 42.94
N ARG A 535 14.37 -29.68 44.09
CA ARG A 535 15.40 -29.14 44.98
C ARG A 535 16.79 -29.63 44.59
#